data_AF-A0A857GU93-F1
#
_entry.id   AF-A0A857GU93-F1
#
_cell.length_a   1.000
_cell.length_b   1.000
_cell.length_c   1.000
_cell.angle_alpha   90.00
_cell.angle_beta   90.00
_cell.angle_gamma   90.00
#
_symmetry.space_group_name_H-M   'P 1'
#
loop_
_entity.id
_entity.type
_entity.pdbx_description
1 polymer ?
#
loop_
_entity_poly.entity_id
_entity_poly.type
_entity_poly.pdbx_seq_one_letter_code
_entity_poly.pdbx_strand_id
1 'polypeptide(L)'
;MGTEVNKQQGAALVIVMVLLASALVMALIGMQAALVDERLAGNFRASIQAQMRAETAASEALVGWDELDWQGAPVLETPKATRFDDVGTYSNASVSHRCPHQSCFYMPIIYHGERWVMALGATFDGNGALIAQSLPLLVARKASGDAVAEEAVVWQ
;
A
#
# COMPACT_ATOMS: atom_id res chain seq x y z
N MET A 1 59.42 -50.17 -23.75
CA MET A 1 58.28 -50.12 -24.70
C MET A 1 57.02 -50.35 -23.86
N GLY A 2 56.09 -49.43 -23.63
CA GLY A 2 55.90 -48.07 -24.11
C GLY A 2 55.04 -47.30 -23.09
N THR A 3 55.12 -45.99 -23.16
CA THR A 3 54.47 -45.02 -22.27
C THR A 3 53.03 -44.74 -22.70
N GLU A 4 52.04 -44.96 -21.84
CA GLU A 4 50.69 -44.38 -22.01
C GLU A 4 50.28 -43.60 -20.77
N VAL A 5 50.75 -42.35 -20.70
CA VAL A 5 50.17 -41.30 -19.86
C VAL A 5 49.78 -40.20 -20.83
N ASN A 6 48.53 -40.14 -21.32
CA ASN A 6 47.90 -38.92 -21.87
C ASN A 6 46.47 -39.14 -22.42
N LYS A 7 45.50 -39.52 -21.58
CA LYS A 7 44.07 -39.44 -21.97
C LYS A 7 43.12 -38.91 -20.89
N GLN A 8 43.62 -38.58 -19.70
CA GLN A 8 42.79 -38.09 -18.59
C GLN A 8 42.67 -36.56 -18.50
N GLN A 9 43.56 -35.81 -19.15
CA GLN A 9 43.57 -34.33 -19.04
C GLN A 9 42.41 -33.65 -19.81
N GLY A 10 41.83 -34.30 -20.82
CA GLY A 10 40.68 -33.76 -21.57
C GLY A 10 39.34 -33.85 -20.81
N ALA A 11 39.14 -34.89 -19.98
CA ALA A 11 37.90 -35.09 -19.24
C ALA A 11 37.76 -34.15 -18.03
N ALA A 12 38.89 -33.83 -17.37
CA ALA A 12 38.91 -32.92 -16.22
C ALA A 12 38.42 -31.51 -16.59
N LEU A 13 38.82 -30.99 -17.76
CA LEU A 13 38.37 -29.69 -18.25
C LEU A 13 36.85 -29.65 -18.46
N VAL A 14 36.28 -30.71 -19.04
CA VAL A 14 34.84 -30.81 -19.30
C VAL A 14 34.06 -30.86 -17.99
N ILE A 15 34.53 -31.64 -17.01
CA ILE A 15 33.91 -31.72 -15.68
C ILE A 15 33.93 -30.35 -14.99
N VAL A 16 35.07 -29.66 -15.00
CA VAL A 16 35.20 -28.32 -14.41
C VAL A 16 34.29 -27.32 -15.11
N MET A 17 34.21 -27.36 -16.45
CA MET A 17 33.29 -26.51 -17.22
C MET A 17 31.84 -26.77 -16.85
N VAL A 18 31.42 -28.04 -16.72
CA VAL A 18 30.06 -28.40 -16.31
C VAL A 18 29.77 -27.91 -14.88
N LEU A 19 30.71 -28.09 -13.96
CA LEU A 19 30.55 -27.62 -12.58
C LEU A 19 30.47 -26.09 -12.51
N LEU A 20 31.36 -25.36 -13.20
CA LEU A 20 31.32 -23.91 -13.29
C LEU A 20 30.04 -23.41 -13.95
N ALA A 21 29.59 -24.04 -15.05
CA ALA A 21 28.34 -23.70 -15.70
C ALA A 21 27.15 -23.90 -14.76
N SER A 22 27.11 -25.00 -14.01
CA SER A 22 26.05 -25.27 -13.04
C SER A 22 26.06 -24.28 -11.87
N ALA A 23 27.23 -23.92 -11.37
CA ALA A 23 27.40 -22.92 -10.31
C ALA A 23 26.97 -21.52 -10.78
N LEU A 24 27.32 -21.14 -12.02
CA LEU A 24 26.92 -19.89 -12.64
C LEU A 24 25.40 -19.81 -12.79
N VAL A 25 24.77 -20.88 -13.29
CA VAL A 25 23.31 -20.94 -13.43
C VAL A 25 22.62 -20.80 -12.07
N MET A 26 23.12 -21.49 -11.04
CA MET A 26 22.59 -21.35 -9.67
C MET A 26 22.74 -19.92 -9.13
N ALA A 27 23.89 -19.28 -9.38
CA ALA A 27 24.11 -17.89 -8.97
C ALA A 27 23.15 -16.92 -9.68
N LEU A 28 22.90 -17.11 -10.98
CA LEU A 28 21.96 -16.30 -11.75
C LEU A 28 20.51 -16.47 -11.26
N ILE A 29 20.09 -17.71 -10.98
CA ILE A 29 18.77 -17.98 -10.40
C ILE A 29 18.62 -17.29 -9.04
N GLY A 30 19.64 -17.38 -8.18
CA GLY A 30 19.63 -16.71 -6.88
C GLY A 30 19.50 -15.19 -6.98
N MET A 31 20.22 -14.56 -7.92
CA MET A 31 20.10 -13.10 -8.15
C MET A 31 18.72 -12.72 -8.69
N GLN A 32 18.15 -13.51 -9.60
CA GLN A 32 16.79 -13.26 -10.13
C GLN A 32 15.74 -13.38 -9.03
N ALA A 33 15.84 -14.39 -8.16
CA ALA A 33 14.95 -14.54 -7.02
C ALA A 33 15.00 -13.31 -6.09
N ALA A 34 16.21 -12.85 -5.74
CA ALA A 34 16.39 -11.67 -4.90
C ALA A 34 15.77 -10.39 -5.52
N LEU A 35 15.87 -10.20 -6.83
CA LEU A 35 15.25 -9.07 -7.51
C LEU A 35 13.71 -9.13 -7.48
N VAL A 36 13.15 -10.33 -7.55
CA VAL A 36 11.69 -10.54 -7.42
C VAL A 36 11.24 -10.22 -6.00
N ASP A 37 11.97 -10.73 -4.99
CA ASP A 37 11.66 -10.49 -3.59
C ASP A 37 11.71 -9.01 -3.23
N GLU A 38 12.70 -8.26 -3.75
CA GLU A 38 12.80 -6.81 -3.53
C GLU A 38 11.60 -6.06 -4.14
N ARG A 39 11.15 -6.46 -5.33
CA ARG A 39 9.96 -5.86 -5.96
C ARG A 39 8.70 -6.16 -5.17
N LEU A 40 8.55 -7.39 -4.66
CA LEU A 40 7.42 -7.75 -3.82
C LEU A 40 7.45 -6.95 -2.51
N ALA A 41 8.59 -6.88 -1.84
CA ALA A 41 8.77 -6.09 -0.63
C ALA A 41 8.46 -4.61 -0.86
N GLY A 42 8.89 -4.05 -2.00
CA GLY A 42 8.57 -2.69 -2.42
C GLY A 42 7.06 -2.46 -2.60
N ASN A 43 6.38 -3.36 -3.31
CA ASN A 43 4.93 -3.27 -3.51
C ASN A 43 4.16 -3.37 -2.19
N PHE A 44 4.52 -4.31 -1.33
CA PHE A 44 3.91 -4.44 0.00
C PHE A 44 4.13 -3.19 0.84
N ARG A 45 5.37 -2.67 0.86
CA ARG A 45 5.69 -1.43 1.57
C ARG A 45 4.83 -0.26 1.09
N ALA A 46 4.67 -0.09 -0.23
CA ALA A 46 3.84 0.98 -0.79
C ALA A 46 2.36 0.83 -0.40
N SER A 47 1.83 -0.39 -0.38
CA SER A 47 0.46 -0.69 0.04
C SER A 47 0.23 -0.40 1.52
N ILE A 48 1.14 -0.81 2.40
CA ILE A 48 1.04 -0.54 3.85
C ILE A 48 1.17 0.96 4.14
N GLN A 49 2.05 1.66 3.42
CA GLN A 49 2.15 3.11 3.53
C GLN A 49 0.86 3.82 3.10
N ALA A 50 0.21 3.36 2.03
CA ALA A 50 -1.08 3.90 1.62
C ALA A 50 -2.16 3.63 2.69
N GLN A 51 -2.17 2.44 3.30
CA GLN A 51 -3.10 2.11 4.39
C GLN A 51 -2.90 2.97 5.64
N MET A 52 -1.65 3.11 6.12
CA MET A 52 -1.34 3.97 7.27
C MET A 52 -1.70 5.44 7.03
N ARG A 53 -1.59 5.89 5.78
CA ARG A 53 -2.00 7.24 5.36
C ARG A 53 -3.52 7.43 5.49
N ALA A 54 -4.32 6.44 5.07
CA ALA A 54 -5.77 6.46 5.28
C ALA A 54 -6.13 6.49 6.76
N GLU A 55 -5.44 5.71 7.60
CA GLU A 55 -5.65 5.70 9.05
C GLU A 55 -5.28 7.04 9.70
N THR A 56 -4.22 7.69 9.20
CA THR A 56 -3.83 9.04 9.65
C THR A 56 -4.91 10.07 9.31
N ALA A 57 -5.44 10.04 8.08
CA ALA A 57 -6.56 10.88 7.67
C ALA A 57 -7.82 10.63 8.52
N ALA A 58 -8.17 9.37 8.76
CA ALA A 58 -9.31 9.01 9.60
C ALA A 58 -9.14 9.51 11.04
N SER A 59 -7.94 9.34 11.62
CA SER A 59 -7.63 9.83 12.96
C SER A 59 -7.75 11.35 13.05
N GLU A 60 -7.28 12.07 12.05
CA GLU A 60 -7.43 13.53 11.98
C GLU A 60 -8.89 13.95 11.92
N ALA A 61 -9.69 13.30 11.07
CA ALA A 61 -11.10 13.60 10.93
C ALA A 61 -11.91 13.27 12.20
N LEU A 62 -11.53 12.22 12.94
CA LEU A 62 -12.15 11.90 14.23
C LEU A 62 -11.85 12.96 15.30
N VAL A 63 -10.62 13.50 15.31
CA VAL A 63 -10.26 14.60 16.21
C VAL A 63 -11.01 15.88 15.85
N GLY A 64 -11.16 16.18 14.56
CA GLY A 64 -11.87 17.36 14.04
C GLY A 64 -13.36 17.13 13.77
N TRP A 65 -13.99 16.10 14.34
CA TRP A 65 -15.33 15.63 13.94
C TRP A 65 -16.40 16.72 13.93
N ASP A 66 -16.36 17.60 14.93
CA ASP A 66 -17.34 18.67 15.13
C ASP A 66 -17.10 19.87 14.19
N GLU A 67 -15.93 19.95 13.57
CA GLU A 67 -15.53 20.99 12.61
C GLU A 67 -15.79 20.58 11.15
N LEU A 68 -16.12 19.31 10.91
CA LEU A 68 -16.40 18.79 9.57
C LEU A 68 -17.67 19.41 8.98
N ASP A 69 -17.62 19.79 7.71
CA ASP A 69 -18.79 20.26 6.99
C ASP A 69 -19.69 19.10 6.54
N TRP A 70 -20.69 18.82 7.36
CA TRP A 70 -21.72 17.82 7.06
C TRP A 70 -22.76 18.31 6.04
N GLN A 71 -22.81 19.62 5.73
CA GLN A 71 -23.77 20.16 4.77
C GLN A 71 -23.29 19.86 3.35
N GLY A 72 -24.05 19.03 2.62
CA GLY A 72 -23.66 18.60 1.27
C GLY A 72 -22.77 17.36 1.23
N ALA A 73 -22.60 16.66 2.37
CA ALA A 73 -21.97 15.35 2.40
C ALA A 73 -22.70 14.36 1.44
N PRO A 74 -21.99 13.70 0.53
CA PRO A 74 -22.60 12.79 -0.42
C PRO A 74 -23.19 11.58 0.30
N VAL A 75 -24.39 11.17 -0.12
CA VAL A 75 -25.02 9.94 0.34
C VAL A 75 -24.46 8.79 -0.50
N LEU A 76 -23.79 7.85 0.17
CA LEU A 76 -23.22 6.66 -0.45
C LEU A 76 -24.01 5.43 0.01
N GLU A 77 -24.49 4.63 -0.95
CA GLU A 77 -25.13 3.33 -0.68
C GLU A 77 -24.08 2.21 -0.53
N THR A 78 -22.94 2.39 -1.20
CA THR A 78 -21.77 1.52 -1.12
C THR A 78 -20.52 2.39 -1.07
N PRO A 79 -19.50 2.06 -0.26
CA PRO A 79 -18.17 2.63 -0.44
C PRO A 79 -17.65 2.11 -1.77
N LYS A 80 -17.95 2.83 -2.84
CA LYS A 80 -17.41 2.54 -4.16
C LYS A 80 -15.89 2.65 -4.02
N ALA A 81 -15.13 1.82 -4.72
CA ALA A 81 -13.69 1.96 -4.82
C ALA A 81 -13.38 3.29 -5.54
N THR A 82 -13.43 4.39 -4.80
CA THR A 82 -13.09 5.72 -5.26
C THR A 82 -11.58 5.72 -5.46
N ARG A 83 -11.15 5.95 -6.69
CA ARG A 83 -9.73 6.12 -6.98
C ARG A 83 -9.26 7.39 -6.29
N PHE A 84 -8.06 7.36 -5.73
CA PHE A 84 -7.51 8.48 -4.97
C PHE A 84 -7.56 9.82 -5.74
N ASP A 85 -7.30 9.79 -7.04
CA ASP A 85 -7.34 10.98 -7.91
C ASP A 85 -8.75 11.57 -8.08
N ASP A 86 -9.78 10.74 -7.99
CA ASP A 86 -11.17 11.20 -8.10
C ASP A 86 -11.60 11.95 -6.84
N VAL A 87 -10.98 11.64 -5.69
CA VAL A 87 -11.31 12.21 -4.38
C VAL A 87 -11.02 13.71 -4.34
N GLY A 88 -9.90 14.15 -4.95
CA GLY A 88 -9.53 15.55 -5.03
C GLY A 88 -10.50 16.43 -5.84
N THR A 89 -11.47 15.82 -6.53
CA THR A 89 -12.50 16.54 -7.29
C THR A 89 -13.74 16.87 -6.45
N TYR A 90 -13.93 16.21 -5.29
CA TYR A 90 -15.04 16.52 -4.41
C TYR A 90 -14.75 17.78 -3.59
N SER A 91 -15.69 18.73 -3.61
CA SER A 91 -15.56 20.01 -2.93
C SER A 91 -15.49 19.90 -1.40
N ASN A 92 -15.95 18.78 -0.84
CA ASN A 92 -15.92 18.48 0.59
C ASN A 92 -14.81 17.50 0.99
N ALA A 93 -13.90 17.16 0.07
CA ALA A 93 -12.71 16.39 0.41
C ALA A 93 -11.64 17.31 1.03
N SER A 94 -11.19 16.96 2.21
CA SER A 94 -10.12 17.64 2.91
C SER A 94 -8.83 16.82 2.79
N VAL A 95 -7.73 17.51 2.49
CA VAL A 95 -6.39 16.94 2.53
C VAL A 95 -5.85 17.07 3.95
N SER A 96 -5.43 15.97 4.56
CA SER A 96 -4.73 16.05 5.84
C SER A 96 -3.33 16.68 5.66
N HIS A 97 -3.03 17.71 6.46
CA HIS A 97 -1.70 18.34 6.49
C HIS A 97 -0.63 17.48 7.17
N ARG A 98 -1.02 16.40 7.87
CA ARG A 98 -0.10 15.50 8.56
C ARG A 98 0.59 14.52 7.61
N CYS A 99 0.16 14.46 6.36
CA CYS A 99 0.71 13.54 5.38
C CYS A 99 1.56 14.23 4.31
N PRO A 100 2.68 13.61 3.91
CA PRO A 100 3.54 14.16 2.87
C PRO A 100 2.81 14.15 1.52
N HIS A 101 3.08 15.14 0.67
CA HIS A 101 2.58 15.20 -0.71
C HIS A 101 1.06 15.05 -0.86
N GLN A 102 0.27 15.57 0.10
CA GLN A 102 -1.21 15.55 0.03
C GLN A 102 -1.78 14.13 -0.18
N SER A 103 -1.12 13.14 0.42
CA SER A 103 -1.36 11.73 0.17
C SER A 103 -2.39 11.07 1.08
N CYS A 104 -3.13 11.90 1.81
CA CYS A 104 -4.15 11.51 2.77
C CYS A 104 -5.37 12.40 2.58
N PHE A 105 -6.49 11.80 2.24
CA PHE A 105 -7.77 12.48 2.10
C PHE A 105 -8.76 11.94 3.11
N TYR A 106 -9.61 12.82 3.61
CA TYR A 106 -10.84 12.44 4.29
C TYR A 106 -11.99 13.32 3.82
N MET A 107 -13.20 12.75 3.82
CA MET A 107 -14.40 13.50 3.49
C MET A 107 -15.59 13.01 4.34
N PRO A 108 -16.45 13.91 4.81
CA PRO A 108 -17.70 13.53 5.46
C PRO A 108 -18.64 12.95 4.42
N ILE A 109 -19.29 11.84 4.76
CA ILE A 109 -20.26 11.14 3.92
C ILE A 109 -21.47 10.75 4.76
N ILE A 110 -22.60 10.53 4.11
CA ILE A 110 -23.76 9.90 4.74
C ILE A 110 -23.84 8.46 4.22
N TYR A 111 -23.65 7.49 5.11
CA TYR A 111 -23.67 6.06 4.78
C TYR A 111 -24.77 5.39 5.59
N HIS A 112 -25.73 4.73 4.90
CA HIS A 112 -26.95 4.16 5.50
C HIS A 112 -27.74 5.13 6.40
N GLY A 113 -27.73 6.42 6.06
CA GLY A 113 -28.43 7.47 6.82
C GLY A 113 -27.70 7.95 8.08
N GLU A 114 -26.51 7.43 8.36
CA GLU A 114 -25.64 7.85 9.46
C GLU A 114 -24.47 8.71 8.98
N ARG A 115 -23.87 9.47 9.90
CA ARG A 115 -22.69 10.29 9.63
C ARG A 115 -21.43 9.44 9.72
N TRP A 116 -20.70 9.38 8.60
CA TRP A 116 -19.45 8.67 8.49
C TRP A 116 -18.39 9.58 7.86
N VAL A 117 -17.13 9.26 8.09
CA VAL A 117 -16.01 9.83 7.37
C VAL A 117 -15.39 8.73 6.53
N MET A 118 -15.21 9.01 5.24
CA MET A 118 -14.39 8.18 4.37
C MET A 118 -12.98 8.75 4.34
N ALA A 119 -11.99 7.92 4.65
CA ALA A 119 -10.58 8.25 4.56
C ALA A 119 -9.87 7.36 3.53
N LEU A 120 -8.96 7.96 2.77
CA LEU A 120 -8.19 7.31 1.72
C LEU A 120 -6.73 7.76 1.79
N GLY A 121 -5.82 6.84 1.53
CA GLY A 121 -4.40 7.10 1.49
C GLY A 121 -3.78 6.60 0.19
N ALA A 122 -2.77 7.30 -0.28
CA ALA A 122 -2.03 6.95 -1.49
C ALA A 122 -0.53 7.03 -1.26
N THR A 123 0.25 6.37 -2.09
CA THR A 123 1.70 6.47 -2.15
C THR A 123 2.10 6.88 -3.55
N PHE A 124 2.95 7.90 -3.66
CA PHE A 124 3.42 8.44 -4.93
C PHE A 124 4.92 8.16 -5.11
N ASP A 125 5.36 8.07 -6.37
CA ASP A 125 6.77 8.07 -6.72
C ASP A 125 7.37 9.48 -6.67
N GLY A 126 8.68 9.60 -6.93
CA GLY A 126 9.36 10.90 -6.96
C GLY A 126 8.90 11.84 -8.08
N ASN A 127 8.14 11.33 -9.07
CA ASN A 127 7.57 12.09 -10.18
C ASN A 127 6.09 12.44 -9.94
N GLY A 128 5.51 12.02 -8.81
CA GLY A 128 4.10 12.23 -8.47
C GLY A 128 3.14 11.20 -9.06
N ALA A 129 3.62 10.09 -9.64
CA ALA A 129 2.77 9.01 -10.13
C ALA A 129 2.28 8.12 -8.98
N LEU A 130 1.00 7.73 -9.00
CA LEU A 130 0.40 6.86 -8.01
C LEU A 130 1.02 5.45 -8.08
N ILE A 131 1.69 5.01 -7.01
CA ILE A 131 2.26 3.67 -6.86
C ILE A 131 1.24 2.72 -6.22
N ALA A 132 0.56 3.18 -5.17
CA ALA A 132 -0.38 2.38 -4.39
C ALA A 132 -1.46 3.26 -3.78
N GLN A 133 -2.65 2.69 -3.58
CA GLN A 133 -3.76 3.32 -2.85
C GLN A 133 -4.33 2.33 -1.85
N SER A 134 -4.85 2.85 -0.73
CA SER A 134 -5.59 2.05 0.25
C SER A 134 -6.99 1.73 -0.26
N LEU A 135 -7.65 0.80 0.42
CA LEU A 135 -9.10 0.73 0.37
C LEU A 135 -9.68 1.94 1.14
N PRO A 136 -10.92 2.37 0.81
CA PRO A 136 -11.59 3.41 1.58
C PRO A 136 -11.84 2.91 3.00
N LEU A 137 -11.33 3.66 3.97
CA LEU A 137 -11.56 3.40 5.39
C LEU A 137 -12.75 4.23 5.85
N LEU A 138 -13.83 3.59 6.27
CA LEU A 138 -14.99 4.29 6.83
C LEU A 138 -14.89 4.32 8.34
N VAL A 139 -14.96 5.52 8.92
CA VAL A 139 -14.99 5.72 10.37
C VAL A 139 -16.20 6.53 10.80
N ALA A 140 -16.85 6.11 11.88
CA ALA A 140 -17.92 6.86 12.52
C ALA A 140 -17.69 6.94 14.03
N ARG A 141 -18.15 8.04 14.62
CA ARG A 141 -18.16 8.25 16.07
C ARG A 141 -19.50 7.75 16.62
N LYS A 142 -19.47 6.68 17.43
CA LYS A 142 -20.66 6.16 18.10
C LYS A 142 -20.75 6.74 19.51
N ALA A 143 -21.86 7.41 19.81
CA ALA A 143 -22.17 7.80 21.18
C ALA A 143 -22.53 6.55 21.99
N SER A 144 -21.70 6.20 22.97
CA SER A 144 -22.05 5.21 23.99
C SER A 144 -23.15 5.78 24.90
N GLY A 145 -24.15 4.95 25.21
CA GLY A 145 -25.31 5.32 26.04
C GLY A 145 -24.98 5.62 27.51
N ASP A 146 -23.75 5.40 27.96
CA ASP A 146 -23.23 5.87 29.23
C ASP A 146 -22.11 6.88 28.96
N ALA A 147 -22.22 8.04 29.60
CA ALA A 147 -21.47 9.25 29.27
C ALA A 147 -19.94 9.03 29.17
N VAL A 148 -19.38 9.62 28.11
CA VAL A 148 -17.95 9.90 27.84
C VAL A 148 -17.09 8.77 27.27
N ALA A 149 -17.68 7.79 26.58
CA ALA A 149 -16.91 6.91 25.68
C ALA A 149 -17.34 7.13 24.22
N GLU A 150 -16.52 7.89 23.50
CA GLU A 150 -16.60 8.12 22.07
C GLU A 150 -15.89 6.95 21.37
N GLU A 151 -16.63 5.99 20.81
CA GLU A 151 -16.00 4.86 20.11
C GLU A 151 -15.94 5.12 18.60
N ALA A 152 -14.75 4.96 18.02
CA ALA A 152 -14.58 4.98 16.58
C ALA A 152 -14.92 3.59 16.01
N VAL A 153 -15.99 3.50 15.23
CA VAL A 153 -16.36 2.27 14.51
C VAL A 153 -15.71 2.33 13.13
N VAL A 154 -14.93 1.30 12.81
CA VAL A 154 -14.22 1.17 11.53
C VAL A 154 -14.88 0.10 10.68
N TRP A 155 -15.21 0.42 9.43
CA TRP A 155 -15.70 -0.53 8.44
C TRP A 155 -14.71 -0.62 7.27
N GLN A 156 -14.27 -1.84 6.95
CA GLN A 156 -13.30 -2.17 5.89
C GLN A 156 -13.94 -3.07 4.83
#